data_AF-A0A544YL70-F1
#
_entry.id   AF-A0A544YL70-F1
#
_cell.length_a   1.000
_cell.length_b   1.000
_cell.length_c   1.000
_cell.angle_alpha   90.00
_cell.angle_beta   90.00
_cell.angle_gamma   90.00
#
_symmetry.space_group_name_H-M   'P 1'
#
loop_
_entity.id
_entity.type
_entity.pdbx_description
1 polymer ?
#
loop_
_entity_poly.entity_id
_entity_poly.type
_entity_poly.pdbx_seq_one_letter_code
_entity_poly.pdbx_strand_id
1 'polypeptide(L)' 'MKQKLRAILAAAVLPLVVAAMFLGVRPAAAASLTRVTGFGNNPTNLNMYLYVPDRVAARPALLVL' A
#
# COMPACT_ATOMS: atom_id res chain seq x y z
N MET A 1 33.69 11.79 -33.03
CA MET A 1 32.73 12.70 -32.37
C MET A 1 31.35 12.07 -32.15
N LYS A 2 30.72 11.45 -33.17
CA LYS A 2 29.37 10.84 -33.07
C LYS A 2 29.23 9.76 -31.98
N GLN A 3 30.25 8.93 -31.75
CA GLN A 3 30.24 7.91 -30.70
C GLN A 3 30.34 8.50 -29.28
N LYS A 4 31.13 9.57 -29.09
CA LYS A 4 31.22 10.28 -27.81
C LYS A 4 29.89 10.96 -27.47
N LEU A 5 29.23 11.56 -28.47
CA LEU A 5 27.90 12.15 -28.31
C LEU A 5 26.83 11.12 -27.91
N ARG A 6 26.84 9.93 -28.54
CA ARG A 6 25.95 8.83 -28.18
C ARG A 6 26.18 8.34 -26.75
N ALA A 7 27.45 8.25 -26.32
CA ALA A 7 27.78 7.85 -24.96
C ALA A 7 27.27 8.86 -23.91
N ILE A 8 27.39 10.16 -24.19
CA ILE A 8 26.89 11.23 -23.30
C ILE A 8 25.36 11.19 -23.22
N LEU A 9 24.68 11.02 -24.35
CA LEU A 9 23.22 10.87 -24.40
C LEU A 9 22.76 9.63 -23.62
N ALA A 10 23.41 8.49 -23.80
CA ALA A 10 23.10 7.27 -23.04
C ALA A 10 23.29 7.48 -21.52
N ALA A 11 24.38 8.13 -21.12
CA ALA A 11 24.68 8.44 -19.72
C ALA A 11 23.63 9.38 -19.08
N ALA A 12 23.01 10.27 -19.88
CA ALA A 12 21.95 11.15 -19.40
C ALA A 12 20.57 10.46 -19.38
N VAL A 13 20.27 9.61 -20.35
CA VAL A 13 18.96 8.94 -20.48
C VAL A 13 18.80 7.80 -19.48
N LEU A 14 19.85 7.03 -19.21
CA LEU A 14 19.80 5.89 -18.28
C LEU A 14 19.27 6.26 -16.89
N PRO A 15 19.81 7.27 -16.17
CA PRO A 15 19.32 7.63 -14.84
C PRO A 15 17.90 8.20 -14.86
N LEU A 16 17.51 8.88 -15.94
CA LEU A 16 16.14 9.38 -16.14
C LEU A 16 15.13 8.23 -16.28
N VAL A 17 15.48 7.19 -17.05
CA VAL A 17 14.66 5.98 -17.17
C VAL A 17 14.55 5.27 -15.83
N VAL A 18 15.65 5.09 -15.11
CA VAL A 18 15.66 4.46 -13.78
C VAL A 18 14.80 5.25 -12.79
N ALA A 19 14.95 6.57 -12.72
CA ALA A 19 14.13 7.42 -11.85
C ALA A 19 12.64 7.35 -12.21
N ALA A 20 12.30 7.30 -13.50
CA ALA A 20 10.92 7.16 -13.95
C ALA A 20 10.29 5.83 -13.52
N MET A 21 11.06 4.74 -13.38
CA MET A 21 10.55 3.46 -12.90
C MET A 21 10.04 3.50 -11.44
N PHE A 22 10.49 4.48 -10.64
CA PHE A 22 10.08 4.61 -9.24
C PHE A 22 8.89 5.55 -9.02
N LEU A 23 8.41 6.27 -10.05
CA LEU A 23 7.32 7.26 -9.93
C LEU A 23 5.95 6.67 -9.54
N GLY A 24 5.80 5.34 -9.52
CA GLY A 24 4.57 4.64 -9.14
C GLY A 24 4.69 3.74 -7.92
N VAL A 25 5.86 3.67 -7.27
CA VAL A 25 6.06 2.80 -6.11
C VAL A 25 5.36 3.40 -4.90
N ARG A 26 4.25 2.78 -4.51
CA ARG A 26 3.58 3.08 -3.24
C ARG A 26 4.15 2.17 -2.16
N PRO A 27 4.38 2.66 -0.93
CA PRO A 27 4.72 1.79 0.18
C PRO A 27 3.63 0.73 0.34
N ALA A 28 4.04 -0.53 0.50
CA ALA A 28 3.12 -1.60 0.81
C ALA A 28 2.53 -1.34 2.21
N ALA A 29 1.24 -1.03 2.27
CA ALA A 29 0.52 -0.90 3.52
C ALA A 29 -0.12 -2.25 3.85
N ALA A 30 0.17 -2.79 5.03
CA ALA A 30 -0.55 -3.94 5.54
C ALA A 30 -1.81 -3.46 6.25
N ALA A 31 -2.90 -4.21 6.07
CA ALA A 31 -4.10 -4.04 6.87
C ALA A 31 -3.78 -4.19 8.36
N SER A 32 -4.26 -3.24 9.17
CA SER A 32 -4.06 -3.23 10.62
C SER A 32 -5.33 -3.67 11.35
N LEU A 33 -5.15 -4.33 12.49
CA LEU A 33 -6.25 -4.64 13.40
C LEU A 33 -6.54 -3.38 14.24
N THR A 34 -7.71 -2.80 14.04
CA THR A 34 -8.11 -1.56 14.71
C THR A 34 -9.16 -1.84 15.77
N ARG A 35 -9.03 -1.25 16.96
CA ARG A 35 -10.05 -1.39 18.01
C ARG A 35 -11.21 -0.44 17.72
N VAL A 36 -12.43 -0.98 17.71
CA VAL A 36 -13.66 -0.19 17.61
C VAL A 36 -14.16 0.09 19.02
N THR A 37 -14.34 1.37 19.35
CA THR A 37 -14.76 1.80 20.70
C THR A 37 -16.23 2.23 20.79
N GLY A 38 -16.86 2.56 19.66
CA GLY A 38 -18.24 3.05 19.60
C GLY A 38 -19.12 2.17 18.72
N PHE A 39 -19.57 1.04 19.25
CA PHE A 39 -20.43 0.08 18.54
C PHE A 39 -21.80 -0.14 19.23
N GLY A 40 -22.20 0.77 20.11
CA GLY A 40 -23.48 0.74 20.82
C GLY A 40 -23.37 0.31 22.28
N ASN A 41 -24.49 -0.13 22.87
CA ASN A 41 -24.57 -0.54 24.27
C ASN A 41 -23.68 -1.78 24.52
N ASN A 42 -22.74 -1.66 25.46
CA ASN A 42 -21.76 -2.70 25.77
C ASN A 42 -21.71 -2.97 27.29
N PRO A 43 -22.80 -3.51 27.88
CA PRO A 43 -22.91 -3.65 29.34
C PRO A 43 -21.94 -4.69 29.91
N THR A 44 -21.43 -5.59 29.06
CA THR A 44 -20.47 -6.64 29.43
C THR A 44 -19.03 -6.29 29.06
N ASN A 45 -18.76 -5.05 28.62
CA ASN A 45 -17.42 -4.56 28.29
C ASN A 45 -16.64 -5.42 27.27
N LEU A 46 -17.31 -5.83 26.19
CA LEU A 46 -16.71 -6.52 25.05
C LEU A 46 -15.67 -5.64 24.35
N ASN A 47 -14.65 -6.29 23.77
CA ASN A 47 -13.72 -5.64 22.86
C ASN A 47 -14.08 -5.99 21.42
N MET A 48 -14.17 -4.98 20.56
CA MET A 48 -14.40 -5.17 19.12
C MET A 48 -13.16 -4.73 18.35
N TYR A 49 -12.79 -5.51 17.35
CA TYR A 49 -11.68 -5.21 16.46
C TYR A 49 -12.10 -5.36 15.00
N LEU A 50 -11.57 -4.51 14.13
CA LEU A 50 -11.81 -4.51 12.70
C LEU A 50 -10.49 -4.71 11.94
N TYR A 51 -10.50 -5.66 11.02
CA TYR A 51 -9.44 -5.91 10.06
C TYR A 51 -10.02 -5.80 8.65
N VAL A 52 -9.46 -4.92 7.82
CA VAL A 52 -9.91 -4.70 6.43
C VAL A 52 -8.76 -5.03 5.49
N PRO A 53 -8.79 -6.17 4.78
CA PRO A 53 -7.76 -6.52 3.80
C PRO A 53 -7.83 -5.63 2.56
N ASP A 54 -6.73 -5.54 1.80
CA ASP A 54 -6.64 -4.69 0.60
C ASP A 54 -7.69 -5.03 -0.47
N ARG A 55 -8.10 -6.30 -0.53
CA ARG A 55 -9.15 -6.79 -1.44
C ARG A 55 -10.31 -7.34 -0.61
N VAL A 56 -11.24 -6.47 -0.29
CA VAL A 56 -12.46 -6.84 0.45
C VAL A 56 -13.43 -7.56 -0.50
N ALA A 57 -13.89 -8.74 -0.10
CA ALA A 57 -14.95 -9.44 -0.81
C ALA A 57 -16.28 -8.68 -0.68
N ALA A 58 -17.15 -8.75 -1.69
CA ALA A 58 -18.48 -8.10 -1.64
C ALA A 58 -19.35 -8.58 -0.45
N ARG A 59 -19.07 -9.79 0.05
CA ARG A 59 -19.67 -10.38 1.26
C ARG A 59 -18.54 -10.92 2.15
N PRO A 60 -17.94 -10.09 3.02
CA PRO A 60 -16.84 -10.50 3.87
C PRO A 60 -17.30 -11.45 4.97
N ALA A 61 -16.45 -12.42 5.33
CA ALA A 61 -16.69 -13.27 6.49
C ALA A 61 -16.50 -12.49 7.80
N LEU A 62 -17.27 -12.85 8.83
CA LEU A 62 -17.12 -12.33 10.18
C LEU A 62 -16.65 -13.46 11.11
N LEU A 63 -15.63 -13.18 11.90
CA LEU A 63 -15.17 -14.05 12.97
C LEU A 63 -15.67 -13.50 14.30
N VAL A 64 -16.36 -14.34 15.08
CA VAL A 64 -16.83 -14.02 16.43
C VAL A 64 -16.25 -15.09 17.35
N LEU A 65 -15.53 -14.66 18.39
CA LEU A 65 -14.91 -15.50 19.42
C LEU A 65 -15.61 -15.30 20.76
#